data_AF-A0A967MSL0-F1
#
_entry.id   AF-A0A967MSL0-F1
#
_cell.length_a   1.000
_cell.length_b   1.000
_cell.length_c   1.000
_cell.angle_alpha   90.00
_cell.angle_beta   90.00
_cell.angle_gamma   90.00
#
_symmetry.space_group_name_H-M   'P 1'
#
loop_
_entity.id
_entity.type
_entity.pdbx_description
1 polymer ?
#
loop_
_entity_poly.entity_id
_entity_poly.type
_entity_poly.pdbx_seq_one_letter_code
_entity_poly.pdbx_strand_id
1 'polypeptide(L)'
;MTDRRPRVRIDDPHAFGKVAVLMGGDSAEREISLLSGQAVHAALRERGVDAHAVDTARGLVQTLENERFDRAWIALHGRGGEDGRIQGLLEFMGIPYTGSGVKGSAIGMDKLRTKQLLTGAGLATPEYRLLRGPADFELAIDELGLPLMVKP
;
A
#
# COMPACT_ATOMS: atom_id res chain seq x y z
N MET A 1 7.14 -20.96 -7.02
CA MET A 1 5.88 -21.67 -7.28
C MET A 1 4.75 -20.78 -6.77
N THR A 2 4.13 -19.98 -7.64
CA THR A 2 3.00 -19.14 -7.24
C THR A 2 1.76 -20.01 -7.19
N ASP A 3 1.33 -20.34 -5.97
CA ASP A 3 0.02 -20.93 -5.70
C ASP A 3 -1.06 -19.91 -6.14
N ARG A 4 -1.43 -19.96 -7.41
CA ARG A 4 -2.57 -19.20 -7.92
C ARG A 4 -3.82 -19.95 -7.50
N ARG A 5 -4.33 -19.63 -6.31
CA ARG A 5 -5.67 -20.05 -5.91
C ARG A 5 -6.65 -19.68 -7.03
N PRO A 6 -7.62 -20.56 -7.37
CA PRO A 6 -8.61 -20.27 -8.39
C PRO A 6 -9.33 -18.97 -8.04
N ARG A 7 -9.56 -18.11 -9.04
CA ARG A 7 -10.34 -16.87 -8.84
C ARG A 7 -11.76 -17.29 -8.46
N VAL A 8 -12.12 -17.06 -7.21
CA VAL A 8 -13.49 -17.26 -6.72
C VAL A 8 -14.32 -16.06 -7.20
N ARG A 9 -15.40 -16.33 -7.93
CA ARG A 9 -16.42 -15.32 -8.23
C ARG A 9 -17.39 -15.29 -7.06
N ILE A 10 -17.61 -14.10 -6.49
CA ILE A 10 -18.58 -13.86 -5.42
C ILE A 10 -19.66 -12.96 -6.00
N ASP A 11 -20.87 -13.48 -6.11
CA ASP A 11 -22.04 -12.73 -6.62
C ASP A 11 -22.97 -12.25 -5.48
N ASP A 12 -22.82 -12.79 -4.27
CA ASP A 12 -23.55 -12.37 -3.06
C ASP A 12 -22.70 -11.39 -2.22
N PRO A 13 -23.12 -10.13 -2.04
CA PRO A 13 -22.35 -9.16 -1.25
C PRO A 13 -22.22 -9.54 0.23
N HIS A 14 -23.13 -10.36 0.79
CA HIS A 14 -23.05 -10.80 2.18
C HIS A 14 -21.87 -11.76 2.43
N ALA A 15 -21.38 -12.45 1.40
CA ALA A 15 -20.19 -13.30 1.50
C ALA A 15 -18.89 -12.50 1.78
N PHE A 16 -18.94 -11.17 1.68
CA PHE A 16 -17.83 -10.33 2.12
C PHE A 16 -17.79 -10.11 3.64
N GLY A 17 -18.90 -10.34 4.36
CA GLY A 17 -19.02 -9.98 5.77
C GLY A 17 -18.89 -8.48 5.99
N LYS A 18 -18.48 -8.09 7.20
CA LYS A 18 -18.25 -6.70 7.59
C LYS A 18 -16.89 -6.21 7.09
N VAL A 19 -16.87 -5.18 6.25
CA VAL A 19 -15.67 -4.70 5.56
C VAL A 19 -15.24 -3.34 6.11
N ALA A 20 -14.01 -3.23 6.61
CA ALA A 20 -13.40 -1.93 6.90
C ALA A 20 -12.84 -1.31 5.62
N VAL A 21 -13.15 -0.05 5.34
CA VAL A 21 -12.48 0.74 4.29
C VAL A 21 -11.52 1.70 4.99
N LEU A 22 -10.24 1.34 5.01
CA LEU A 22 -9.20 2.10 5.68
C LEU A 22 -8.80 3.30 4.83
N MET A 23 -8.90 4.50 5.39
CA MET A 23 -8.64 5.77 4.71
C MET A 23 -8.04 6.80 5.67
N GLY A 24 -7.77 8.00 5.16
CA GLY A 24 -7.12 9.07 5.93
C GLY A 24 -5.69 8.70 6.32
N GLY A 25 -5.45 8.58 7.64
CA GLY A 25 -4.12 8.42 8.22
C GLY A 25 -3.36 9.74 8.37
N ASP A 26 -2.08 9.67 8.73
CA ASP A 26 -1.24 10.83 9.08
C ASP A 26 -0.14 11.13 8.04
N SER A 27 -0.25 10.56 6.83
CA SER A 27 0.70 10.83 5.75
C SER A 27 0.46 12.21 5.12
N ALA A 28 1.44 12.71 4.36
CA ALA A 28 1.27 13.92 3.55
C ALA A 28 0.18 13.78 2.46
N GLU A 29 -0.29 12.55 2.21
CA GLU A 29 -1.26 12.20 1.17
C GLU A 29 -2.66 11.93 1.77
N ARG A 30 -2.89 12.32 3.02
CA ARG A 30 -4.15 12.12 3.77
C ARG A 30 -5.40 12.53 2.98
N GLU A 31 -5.40 13.70 2.36
CA GLU A 31 -6.59 14.21 1.64
C GLU A 31 -6.95 13.32 0.45
N ILE A 32 -5.94 12.79 -0.26
CA ILE A 32 -6.13 11.85 -1.38
C ILE A 32 -6.62 10.50 -0.87
N SER A 33 -6.13 10.07 0.29
CA SER A 33 -6.58 8.87 1.00
C SER A 33 -8.04 8.97 1.42
N LEU A 34 -8.49 10.10 1.97
CA LEU A 34 -9.89 10.35 2.30
C LEU A 34 -10.78 10.32 1.04
N LEU A 35 -10.37 11.02 -0.03
CA LEU A 35 -11.12 11.05 -1.28
C LEU A 35 -11.28 9.64 -1.88
N SER A 36 -10.18 8.89 -1.97
CA SER A 36 -10.17 7.53 -2.50
C SER A 36 -11.03 6.59 -1.64
N GLY A 37 -10.87 6.67 -0.32
CA GLY A 37 -11.59 5.85 0.64
C GLY A 37 -13.10 6.09 0.60
N GLN A 38 -13.54 7.35 0.50
CA GLN A 38 -14.95 7.69 0.38
C GLN A 38 -15.56 7.13 -0.91
N ALA A 39 -14.86 7.24 -2.03
CA ALA A 39 -15.30 6.69 -3.31
C ALA A 39 -15.44 5.15 -3.26
N VAL A 40 -14.46 4.46 -2.69
CA VAL A 40 -14.51 3.00 -2.48
C VAL A 40 -15.67 2.62 -1.57
N HIS A 41 -15.81 3.30 -0.43
CA HIS A 41 -16.86 3.05 0.53
C HIS A 41 -18.25 3.20 -0.11
N ALA A 42 -18.49 4.29 -0.85
CA ALA A 42 -19.74 4.52 -1.56
C ALA A 42 -20.04 3.40 -2.57
N ALA A 43 -19.04 3.01 -3.38
CA ALA A 43 -19.20 1.95 -4.38
C ALA A 43 -19.50 0.58 -3.76
N LEU A 44 -18.84 0.23 -2.64
CA LEU A 44 -19.12 -1.02 -1.92
C LEU A 44 -20.54 -1.03 -1.34
N ARG A 45 -20.97 0.09 -0.74
CA ARG A 45 -22.33 0.25 -0.19
C ARG A 45 -23.40 0.16 -1.28
N GLU A 46 -23.17 0.76 -2.45
CA GLU A 46 -24.08 0.67 -3.61
C GLU A 46 -24.27 -0.78 -4.08
N ARG A 47 -23.25 -1.63 -3.90
CA ARG A 47 -23.32 -3.07 -4.21
C ARG A 47 -23.86 -3.94 -3.07
N GLY A 48 -24.32 -3.34 -1.97
CA GLY A 48 -24.92 -4.05 -0.84
C GLY A 48 -23.89 -4.66 0.14
N VAL A 49 -22.61 -4.34 0.01
CA VAL A 49 -21.58 -4.80 0.96
C VAL A 49 -21.72 -4.03 2.28
N ASP A 50 -21.54 -4.74 3.40
CA ASP A 50 -21.51 -4.14 4.74
C ASP A 50 -20.18 -3.42 5.00
N ALA A 51 -19.95 -2.33 4.27
CA ALA A 51 -18.71 -1.56 4.32
C ALA A 51 -18.81 -0.38 5.32
N HIS A 52 -17.73 -0.15 6.06
CA HIS A 52 -17.61 0.95 7.02
C HIS A 52 -16.33 1.74 6.79
N ALA A 53 -16.43 3.06 6.71
CA ALA A 53 -15.27 3.94 6.62
C ALA A 53 -14.51 4.00 7.95
N VAL A 54 -13.19 3.78 7.92
CA VAL A 54 -12.31 3.84 9.09
C VAL A 54 -11.13 4.76 8.79
N ASP A 55 -11.09 5.92 9.46
CA ASP A 55 -9.92 6.80 9.41
C ASP A 55 -8.84 6.31 10.36
N THR A 56 -7.71 5.91 9.81
CA THR A 56 -6.63 5.28 10.57
C THR A 56 -5.87 6.22 11.51
N ALA A 57 -6.07 7.54 11.38
CA ALA A 57 -5.50 8.53 12.29
C ALA A 57 -6.13 8.51 13.70
N ARG A 58 -7.25 7.78 13.90
CA ARG A 58 -8.06 7.87 15.12
C ARG A 58 -8.32 6.50 15.74
N GLY A 59 -7.46 6.09 16.69
CA GLY A 59 -7.72 4.92 17.54
C GLY A 59 -7.89 3.62 16.75
N LEU A 60 -7.12 3.43 15.69
CA LEU A 60 -7.28 2.33 14.73
C LEU A 60 -7.34 0.95 15.39
N VAL A 61 -6.41 0.67 16.30
CA VAL A 61 -6.32 -0.65 16.96
C VAL A 61 -7.60 -0.94 17.72
N GLN A 62 -8.07 0.02 18.53
CA GLN A 62 -9.30 -0.11 19.30
C GLN A 62 -10.51 -0.29 18.38
N THR A 63 -10.58 0.44 17.27
CA THR A 63 -11.65 0.29 16.28
C THR A 63 -11.66 -1.12 15.67
N LEU A 64 -10.51 -1.63 15.24
CA LEU A 64 -10.42 -2.97 14.64
C LEU A 64 -10.79 -4.07 15.63
N GLU A 65 -10.36 -3.94 16.89
CA GLU A 65 -10.69 -4.89 17.97
C GLU A 65 -12.19 -4.90 18.32
N ASN A 66 -12.79 -3.72 18.46
CA ASN A 66 -14.18 -3.58 18.90
C ASN A 66 -15.18 -3.94 17.79
N GLU A 67 -14.92 -3.49 16.56
CA GLU A 67 -15.86 -3.62 15.45
C GLU A 67 -15.83 -5.00 14.78
N ARG A 68 -14.75 -5.78 14.99
CA ARG A 68 -14.56 -7.15 14.50
C ARG A 68 -14.83 -7.29 12.99
N PHE A 69 -14.06 -6.57 12.18
CA PHE A 69 -14.17 -6.65 10.72
C PHE A 69 -13.69 -7.99 10.16
N ASP A 70 -14.40 -8.53 9.17
CA ASP A 70 -14.06 -9.78 8.49
C ASP A 70 -12.95 -9.57 7.44
N ARG A 71 -12.79 -8.36 6.92
CA ARG A 71 -11.72 -7.97 5.98
C ARG A 71 -11.55 -6.46 5.89
N ALA A 72 -10.43 -6.03 5.31
CA ALA A 72 -10.12 -4.63 5.09
C ALA A 72 -9.83 -4.30 3.61
N TRP A 73 -10.41 -3.21 3.13
CA TRP A 73 -9.98 -2.52 1.92
C TRP A 73 -9.01 -1.41 2.31
N ILE A 74 -7.79 -1.43 1.77
CA ILE A 74 -6.78 -0.42 2.03
C ILE A 74 -6.89 0.68 0.96
N ALA A 75 -7.40 1.84 1.33
CA ALA A 75 -7.43 3.06 0.52
C ALA A 75 -6.51 4.16 1.11
N LEU A 76 -5.46 3.73 1.82
CA LEU A 76 -4.42 4.59 2.38
C LEU A 76 -3.35 4.88 1.34
N HIS A 77 -2.86 6.12 1.33
CA HIS A 77 -1.78 6.57 0.46
C HIS A 77 -0.57 7.01 1.29
N GLY A 78 0.62 6.66 0.81
CA GLY A 78 1.87 7.04 1.45
C GLY A 78 2.28 6.20 2.65
N ARG A 79 3.21 6.79 3.41
CA ARG A 79 3.85 6.16 4.57
C ARG A 79 2.81 5.73 5.62
N GLY A 80 2.93 4.50 6.12
CA GLY A 80 1.97 3.85 7.01
C GLY A 80 0.94 2.97 6.29
N GLY A 81 0.47 3.40 5.12
CA GLY A 81 -0.53 2.67 4.31
C GLY A 81 0.07 1.74 3.25
N GLU A 82 1.18 2.16 2.65
CA GLU A 82 1.77 1.52 1.47
C GLU A 82 3.13 0.87 1.74
N ASP A 83 3.68 1.03 2.95
CA ASP A 83 5.04 0.63 3.32
C ASP A 83 5.12 -0.68 4.12
N GLY A 84 4.01 -1.40 4.25
CA GLY A 84 3.93 -2.68 4.96
C GLY A 84 3.48 -2.58 6.42
N ARG A 85 3.33 -1.39 7.00
CA ARG A 85 2.93 -1.23 8.41
C ARG A 85 1.50 -1.66 8.67
N ILE A 86 0.53 -1.10 7.95
CA ILE A 86 -0.87 -1.48 8.11
C ILE A 86 -1.10 -2.94 7.73
N GLN A 87 -0.39 -3.42 6.71
CA GLN A 87 -0.40 -4.82 6.28
C GLN A 87 0.04 -5.73 7.43
N GLY A 88 1.13 -5.39 8.12
CA GLY A 88 1.64 -6.17 9.25
C GLY A 88 0.68 -6.20 10.43
N LEU A 89 0.02 -5.07 10.73
CA LEU A 89 -1.04 -5.02 11.74
C LEU A 89 -2.22 -5.94 11.37
N LEU A 90 -2.69 -5.86 10.13
CA LEU A 90 -3.82 -6.68 9.67
C LEU A 90 -3.46 -8.18 9.63
N GLU A 91 -2.26 -8.55 9.18
CA GLU A 91 -1.75 -9.93 9.27
C GLU A 91 -1.70 -10.41 10.72
N PHE A 92 -1.21 -9.58 11.65
CA PHE A 92 -1.16 -9.92 13.08
C PHE A 92 -2.55 -10.12 13.69
N MET A 93 -3.53 -9.31 13.28
CA MET A 93 -4.92 -9.42 13.71
C MET A 93 -5.72 -10.50 12.96
N GLY A 94 -5.12 -11.17 11.97
CA GLY A 94 -5.81 -12.18 11.15
C GLY A 94 -6.88 -11.61 10.21
N ILE A 95 -6.83 -10.31 9.89
CA ILE A 95 -7.80 -9.63 9.03
C ILE A 95 -7.26 -9.65 7.58
N PRO A 96 -7.89 -10.38 6.65
CA PRO A 96 -7.48 -10.37 5.25
C PRO A 96 -7.74 -9.00 4.61
N TYR A 97 -6.90 -8.60 3.64
CA TYR A 97 -6.97 -7.28 3.05
C TYR A 97 -6.59 -7.22 1.57
N THR A 98 -6.91 -6.11 0.92
CA THR A 98 -6.63 -5.87 -0.50
C THR A 98 -5.18 -5.47 -0.77
N GLY A 99 -4.59 -5.95 -1.86
CA GLY A 99 -3.30 -5.50 -2.37
C GLY A 99 -2.11 -6.39 -1.99
N SER A 100 -0.92 -5.80 -1.93
CA SER A 100 0.33 -6.51 -1.64
C SER A 100 0.48 -6.87 -0.16
N GLY A 101 1.12 -8.01 0.12
CA GLY A 101 1.58 -8.40 1.46
C GLY A 101 2.64 -7.46 2.03
N VAL A 102 2.99 -7.61 3.32
CA VAL A 102 4.00 -6.76 4.01
C VAL A 102 5.28 -6.57 3.20
N LYS A 103 5.89 -7.67 2.74
CA LYS A 103 7.16 -7.63 1.98
C LYS A 103 7.01 -6.87 0.66
N GLY A 104 5.91 -7.09 -0.05
CA GLY A 104 5.67 -6.46 -1.35
C GLY A 104 5.50 -4.94 -1.19
N SER A 105 4.72 -4.53 -0.21
CA SER A 105 4.50 -3.12 0.13
C SER A 105 5.80 -2.43 0.56
N ALA A 106 6.53 -3.01 1.52
CA ALA A 106 7.77 -2.43 2.04
C ALA A 106 8.86 -2.29 0.96
N ILE A 107 9.03 -3.30 0.09
CA ILE A 107 9.99 -3.22 -1.01
C ILE A 107 9.50 -2.22 -2.07
N GLY A 108 8.22 -2.29 -2.46
CA GLY A 108 7.66 -1.43 -3.51
C GLY A 108 7.75 0.06 -3.18
N MET A 109 7.62 0.42 -1.90
CA MET A 109 7.76 1.80 -1.44
C MET A 109 9.22 2.31 -1.46
N ASP A 110 10.19 1.39 -1.38
CA ASP A 110 11.62 1.70 -1.43
C ASP A 110 12.18 1.53 -2.85
N LYS A 111 12.38 2.66 -3.54
CA LYS A 111 12.85 2.68 -4.93
C LYS A 111 14.25 2.08 -5.08
N LEU A 112 15.13 2.27 -4.10
CA LEU A 112 16.49 1.73 -4.13
C LEU A 112 16.44 0.21 -4.05
N ARG A 113 15.73 -0.34 -3.06
CA ARG A 113 15.59 -1.79 -2.86
C ARG A 113 14.84 -2.45 -4.01
N THR A 114 13.80 -1.80 -4.53
CA THR A 114 13.10 -2.25 -5.74
C THR A 114 14.06 -2.36 -6.92
N LYS A 115 14.86 -1.32 -7.18
CA LYS A 115 15.86 -1.34 -8.27
C LYS A 115 16.88 -2.46 -8.11
N GLN A 116 17.44 -2.62 -6.90
CA GLN A 116 18.37 -3.71 -6.59
C GLN A 116 17.76 -5.09 -6.85
N LEU A 117 16.49 -5.30 -6.47
CA LEU A 117 15.79 -6.57 -6.70
C LEU A 117 15.54 -6.82 -8.19
N LEU A 118 15.13 -5.79 -8.94
CA LEU A 118 14.93 -5.89 -10.39
C LEU A 118 16.24 -6.26 -11.09
N THR A 119 17.32 -5.52 -10.83
CA THR A 119 18.65 -5.78 -11.41
C THR A 119 19.14 -7.18 -11.04
N GLY A 120 19.03 -7.58 -9.77
CA GLY A 120 19.43 -8.91 -9.31
C GLY A 120 18.62 -10.05 -9.94
N ALA A 121 17.38 -9.78 -10.37
CA ALA A 121 16.54 -10.71 -11.10
C ALA A 121 16.72 -10.66 -12.63
N GLY A 122 17.63 -9.83 -13.15
CA GLY A 122 17.84 -9.64 -14.59
C GLY A 122 16.71 -8.85 -15.27
N LEU A 123 15.90 -8.11 -14.51
CA LEU A 123 14.83 -7.26 -15.04
C LEU A 123 15.35 -5.84 -15.28
N ALA A 124 14.94 -5.25 -16.40
CA ALA A 124 15.38 -3.91 -16.78
C ALA A 124 14.88 -2.83 -15.81
N THR A 125 15.77 -1.92 -15.45
CA THR A 125 15.47 -0.67 -14.73
C THR A 125 16.49 0.39 -15.14
N PRO A 126 16.16 1.70 -15.15
CA PRO A 126 17.16 2.73 -15.46
C PRO A 126 18.37 2.65 -14.53
N GLU A 127 19.57 2.87 -15.08
CA GLU A 127 20.79 3.05 -14.30
C GLU A 127 20.60 4.18 -13.27
N TYR A 128 21.27 4.05 -12.13
CA TYR A 128 21.04 4.95 -11.00
C TYR A 128 22.26 5.03 -10.11
N ARG A 129 22.36 6.14 -9.38
CA ARG A 129 23.32 6.33 -8.29
C ARG A 129 22.59 6.73 -7.01
N LEU A 130 23.01 6.17 -5.87
CA LEU A 130 22.53 6.60 -4.57
C LEU A 130 23.30 7.86 -4.16
N LEU A 131 22.57 8.96 -3.96
CA LEU A 131 23.12 10.20 -3.42
C LEU A 131 22.87 10.23 -1.91
N ARG A 132 23.92 10.37 -1.11
CA ARG A 132 23.87 10.60 0.34
C ARG A 132 24.02 12.07 0.69
N GLY A 133 24.61 12.86 -0.20
CA GLY A 133 24.70 14.30 -0.06
C GLY A 133 25.22 15.00 -1.33
N PRO A 134 25.44 16.32 -1.26
CA PRO A 134 25.83 17.10 -2.43
C PRO A 134 27.14 16.67 -3.09
N ALA A 135 28.06 16.05 -2.34
CA ALA A 135 29.33 15.58 -2.87
C ALA A 135 29.20 14.45 -3.90
N ASP A 136 28.04 13.76 -3.95
CA ASP A 136 27.82 12.64 -4.86
C ASP A 136 27.34 13.08 -6.26
N PHE A 137 27.03 14.37 -6.47
CA PHE A 137 26.46 14.85 -7.75
C PHE A 137 27.44 14.78 -8.91
N GLU A 138 28.68 15.23 -8.74
CA GLU A 138 29.69 15.21 -9.81
C GLU A 138 29.93 13.76 -10.28
N LEU A 139 30.12 12.85 -9.33
CA LEU A 139 30.25 11.41 -9.60
C LEU A 139 29.04 10.84 -10.36
N ALA A 140 27.82 11.26 -10.00
CA ALA A 140 26.63 10.79 -10.69
C ALA A 140 26.50 11.33 -12.12
N ILE A 141 26.94 12.58 -12.37
CA ILE A 141 26.96 13.18 -13.71
C ILE A 141 28.01 12.50 -14.58
N ASP A 142 29.20 12.25 -14.04
CA ASP A 142 30.28 11.56 -14.75
C ASP A 142 29.89 10.13 -15.14
N GLU A 143 29.19 9.40 -14.26
CA GLU A 143 28.78 8.01 -14.52
C GLU A 143 27.54 7.89 -15.41
N LEU A 144 26.54 8.78 -15.27
CA LEU A 144 25.22 8.61 -15.88
C LEU A 144 24.90 9.64 -16.98
N GLY A 145 25.67 10.73 -17.08
CA GLY A 145 25.40 11.84 -18.00
C GLY A 145 24.16 12.67 -17.65
N LEU A 146 23.89 13.70 -18.45
CA LEU A 146 22.69 14.57 -18.32
C LEU A 146 21.73 14.36 -19.51
N PRO A 147 20.41 14.56 -19.32
CA PRO A 147 19.73 15.00 -18.09
C PRO A 147 19.47 13.88 -17.07
N LEU A 148 19.34 14.24 -15.80
CA LEU A 148 19.05 13.33 -14.68
C LEU A 148 17.75 13.68 -13.96
N MET A 149 17.13 12.68 -13.32
CA MET A 149 15.99 12.85 -12.42
C MET A 149 16.39 12.47 -10.99
N VAL A 150 16.34 13.44 -10.07
CA VAL A 150 16.55 13.20 -8.63
C VAL A 150 15.20 12.87 -7.98
N LYS A 151 15.17 11.85 -7.12
CA LYS A 151 13.95 11.42 -6.41
C LYS A 151 14.29 10.89 -5.00
N PRO A 152 13.38 11.09 -4.03
CA PRO A 152 13.49 10.49 -2.71
C PRO A 152 13.21 8.98 -2.73
#